data_AF-A0A942VPD6-F1
#
_entry.id   AF-A0A942VPD6-F1
#
_cell.length_a   1.000
_cell.length_b   1.000
_cell.length_c   1.000
_cell.angle_alpha   90.00
_cell.angle_beta   90.00
_cell.angle_gamma   90.00
#
_symmetry.space_group_name_H-M   'P 1'
#
loop_
_entity.id
_entity.type
_entity.pdbx_description
1 polymer ?
#
loop_
_entity_poly.entity_id
_entity_poly.type
_entity_poly.pdbx_seq_one_letter_code
_entity_poly.pdbx_strand_id
1 'polypeptide(L)'
;MEIYTPKPKIKLSPVVRNGREFVEVTFGNDNDIRLSLSKEENVLLVGGRAYLPAENFVLAEFFDRYVKMAFIDYSAIKETAPRKEEDKRPPLPEGYIEKLRQVRYSDHTVRVYTSYFRDFQQYFEG
;
A
#
# COMPACT_ATOMS: atom_id res chain seq x y z
N MET A 1 -8.76 -4.08 -33.40
CA MET A 1 -8.17 -3.20 -32.37
C MET A 1 -8.89 -3.51 -31.08
N GLU A 2 -8.21 -4.09 -30.09
CA GLU A 2 -8.77 -4.19 -28.73
C GLU A 2 -8.84 -2.77 -28.16
N ILE A 3 -10.05 -2.31 -27.85
CA ILE A 3 -10.26 -0.99 -27.25
C ILE A 3 -9.87 -1.15 -25.79
N TYR A 4 -8.79 -0.49 -25.37
CA TYR A 4 -8.41 -0.45 -23.96
C TYR A 4 -9.54 0.20 -23.16
N THR A 5 -10.28 -0.60 -22.40
CA THR A 5 -11.22 -0.11 -21.41
C THR A 5 -10.46 0.15 -20.11
N PRO A 6 -10.47 1.38 -19.59
CA PRO A 6 -9.80 1.67 -18.33
C PRO A 6 -10.45 0.85 -17.22
N LYS A 7 -9.63 0.18 -16.40
CA LYS A 7 -10.13 -0.56 -15.25
C LYS A 7 -10.88 0.40 -14.31
N PRO A 8 -12.02 -0.02 -13.75
CA PRO A 8 -12.71 0.74 -12.71
C PRO A 8 -11.78 0.93 -11.50
N LYS A 9 -12.03 1.99 -10.71
CA LYS A 9 -11.21 2.34 -9.54
C LYS A 9 -11.98 2.06 -8.26
N ILE A 10 -11.34 1.33 -7.35
CA ILE A 10 -11.75 1.16 -5.96
C ILE A 10 -10.85 2.01 -5.08
N LYS A 11 -11.42 2.77 -4.15
CA LYS A 11 -10.67 3.46 -3.09
C LYS A 11 -11.04 2.87 -1.74
N LEU A 12 -10.02 2.51 -0.95
CA LEU A 12 -10.15 2.04 0.42
C LEU A 12 -9.80 3.16 1.38
N SER A 13 -10.66 3.40 2.38
CA SER A 13 -10.42 4.41 3.42
C SER A 13 -10.84 3.88 4.80
N PRO A 14 -10.03 4.03 5.85
CA PRO A 14 -10.45 3.68 7.20
C PRO A 14 -11.53 4.67 7.68
N VAL A 15 -12.57 4.17 8.35
CA VAL A 15 -13.66 4.99 8.89
C VAL A 15 -14.17 4.41 10.21
N VAL A 16 -14.54 5.28 11.15
CA VAL A 16 -15.18 4.88 12.40
C VAL A 16 -16.67 5.22 12.34
N ARG A 17 -17.54 4.24 12.60
CA ARG A 17 -18.99 4.43 12.69
C ARG A 17 -19.53 3.76 13.95
N ASN A 18 -20.29 4.51 14.75
CA ASN A 18 -20.89 4.03 16.00
C ASN A 18 -19.87 3.34 16.93
N GLY A 19 -18.65 3.85 16.99
CA GLY A 19 -17.56 3.29 17.81
C GLY A 19 -16.93 2.01 17.26
N ARG A 20 -17.28 1.57 16.04
CA ARG A 20 -16.65 0.44 15.36
C ARG A 20 -15.85 0.90 14.15
N GLU A 21 -14.73 0.23 13.90
CA GLU A 21 -13.86 0.51 12.77
C GLU A 21 -14.31 -0.27 11.52
N PHE A 22 -14.31 0.42 10.40
CA PHE A 22 -14.64 -0.14 9.09
C PHE A 22 -13.64 0.33 8.05
N VAL A 23 -13.52 -0.45 6.99
CA VAL A 23 -12.93 -0.04 5.72
C VAL A 23 -14.05 0.36 4.78
N GLU A 24 -14.13 1.65 4.46
CA GLU A 24 -14.99 2.17 3.40
C GLU A 24 -14.37 1.84 2.05
N VAL A 25 -15.13 1.14 1.22
CA VAL A 25 -14.82 0.81 -0.17
C VAL A 25 -15.70 1.66 -1.07
N THR A 26 -15.09 2.62 -1.75
CA THR A 26 -15.76 3.44 -2.78
C THR A 26 -15.41 2.89 -4.15
N PHE A 27 -16.42 2.48 -4.92
CA PHE A 27 -16.26 1.82 -6.22
C PHE A 27 -17.07 2.47 -7.35
N GLY A 28 -17.64 3.66 -7.11
CA GLY A 28 -18.47 4.36 -8.08
C GLY A 28 -19.78 3.61 -8.38
N ASN A 29 -20.23 3.64 -9.64
CA ASN A 29 -21.45 2.97 -10.12
C ASN A 29 -21.17 1.64 -10.82
N ASP A 30 -20.07 0.96 -10.49
CA ASP A 30 -19.75 -0.34 -11.08
C ASP A 30 -20.58 -1.45 -10.42
N ASN A 31 -21.49 -2.04 -11.20
CA ASN A 31 -22.41 -3.07 -10.72
C ASN A 31 -21.73 -4.41 -10.44
N ASP A 32 -20.67 -4.76 -11.17
CA ASP A 32 -19.96 -6.01 -11.00
C ASP A 32 -19.15 -5.97 -9.70
N ILE A 33 -18.49 -4.84 -9.42
CA ILE A 33 -17.81 -4.62 -8.14
C ILE A 33 -18.82 -4.63 -6.99
N ARG A 34 -19.97 -3.96 -7.15
CA ARG A 34 -21.03 -3.95 -6.15
C ARG A 34 -21.51 -5.37 -5.80
N LEU A 35 -21.73 -6.20 -6.82
CA LEU A 35 -22.19 -7.58 -6.65
C LEU A 35 -21.12 -8.49 -6.01
N SER A 36 -19.85 -8.28 -6.34
CA SER A 36 -18.76 -8.98 -5.67
C SER A 36 -18.64 -8.58 -4.20
N LEU A 37 -18.71 -7.28 -3.90
CA LEU A 37 -18.64 -6.76 -2.53
C LEU A 37 -19.82 -7.22 -1.67
N SER A 38 -21.01 -7.43 -2.24
CA SER A 38 -22.16 -7.94 -1.47
C SER A 38 -21.99 -9.38 -0.96
N LYS A 39 -20.98 -10.11 -1.45
CA LYS A 39 -20.65 -11.47 -0.99
C LYS A 39 -19.64 -11.48 0.16
N GLU A 40 -19.04 -10.33 0.48
CA GLU A 40 -18.13 -10.21 1.62
C GLU A 40 -18.91 -10.35 2.94
N GLU A 41 -18.27 -10.91 3.96
CA GLU A 41 -18.92 -11.14 5.25
C GLU A 41 -19.19 -9.84 5.99
N ASN A 42 -20.39 -9.72 6.55
CA ASN A 42 -20.81 -8.59 7.39
C ASN A 42 -20.67 -7.21 6.72
N VAL A 43 -20.70 -7.18 5.38
CA VAL A 43 -20.61 -5.95 4.60
C VAL A 43 -21.88 -5.11 4.72
N LEU A 44 -21.73 -3.80 4.91
CA LEU A 44 -22.85 -2.85 4.84
C LEU A 44 -22.77 -2.09 3.52
N LEU A 45 -23.76 -2.25 2.65
CA LEU A 45 -23.86 -1.51 1.39
C LEU A 45 -24.80 -0.32 1.55
N VAL A 46 -24.27 0.90 1.52
CA VAL A 46 -25.05 2.15 1.68
C VAL A 46 -24.59 3.18 0.66
N GLY A 47 -25.52 3.71 -0.14
CA GLY A 47 -25.26 4.88 -1.00
C GLY A 47 -24.11 4.72 -2.02
N GLY A 48 -23.92 3.52 -2.58
CA GLY A 48 -22.84 3.24 -3.53
C GLY A 48 -21.46 3.03 -2.88
N ARG A 49 -21.45 2.74 -1.58
CA ARG A 49 -20.25 2.39 -0.81
C ARG A 49 -20.47 1.10 -0.07
N ALA A 50 -19.40 0.34 0.12
CA ALA A 50 -19.39 -0.82 0.99
C ALA A 50 -18.57 -0.52 2.24
N TYR A 51 -19.04 -0.95 3.41
CA TYR A 51 -18.33 -0.85 4.66
C TYR A 51 -18.01 -2.26 5.14
N LEU A 52 -16.73 -2.60 5.13
CA LEU A 52 -16.21 -3.88 5.61
C LEU A 52 -15.73 -3.71 7.06
N PRO A 53 -16.09 -4.59 8.01
CA PRO A 53 -15.57 -4.50 9.37
C PRO A 53 -14.04 -4.60 9.38
N ALA A 54 -13.36 -3.66 10.05
CA ALA A 54 -11.89 -3.65 10.07
C ALA A 54 -11.31 -4.86 10.83
N GLU A 55 -12.04 -5.38 11.82
CA GLU A 55 -11.66 -6.53 12.66
C GLU A 55 -11.26 -7.78 11.86
N ASN A 56 -11.98 -8.05 10.75
CA ASN A 56 -11.76 -9.22 9.90
C ASN A 56 -11.16 -8.84 8.54
N PHE A 57 -10.78 -7.57 8.35
CA PHE A 57 -10.31 -7.09 7.05
C PHE A 57 -8.82 -7.37 6.86
N VAL A 58 -8.50 -8.20 5.86
CA VAL A 58 -7.13 -8.46 5.43
C VAL A 58 -6.86 -7.80 4.07
N LEU A 59 -6.02 -6.77 4.06
CA LEU A 59 -5.73 -5.98 2.85
C LEU A 59 -5.16 -6.85 1.71
N ALA A 60 -4.28 -7.81 2.03
CA ALA A 60 -3.67 -8.69 1.04
C ALA A 60 -4.72 -9.56 0.32
N GLU A 61 -5.60 -10.20 1.09
CA GLU A 61 -6.67 -11.03 0.52
C GLU A 61 -7.66 -10.22 -0.31
N PHE A 62 -8.05 -9.04 0.19
CA PHE A 62 -8.90 -8.13 -0.58
C PHE A 62 -8.21 -7.75 -1.89
N PHE A 63 -6.92 -7.42 -1.85
CA PHE A 63 -6.18 -7.04 -3.05
C PHE A 63 -6.17 -8.17 -4.08
N ASP A 64 -5.87 -9.41 -3.68
CA ASP A 64 -5.84 -10.56 -4.58
C ASP A 64 -7.21 -10.85 -5.21
N ARG A 65 -8.29 -10.68 -4.46
CA ARG A 65 -9.67 -10.85 -4.97
C ARG A 65 -10.04 -9.81 -6.03
N TYR A 66 -9.70 -8.54 -5.81
CA TYR A 66 -10.25 -7.43 -6.60
C TYR A 66 -9.28 -6.82 -7.64
N VAL A 67 -7.96 -7.09 -7.58
CA VAL A 67 -6.95 -6.47 -8.47
C VAL A 67 -7.16 -6.78 -9.96
N LYS A 68 -7.76 -7.94 -10.25
CA LYS A 68 -8.12 -8.31 -11.63
C LYS A 68 -9.28 -7.46 -12.15
N MET A 69 -10.24 -7.13 -11.30
CA MET A 69 -11.45 -6.39 -11.65
C MET A 69 -11.23 -4.88 -11.66
N ALA A 70 -10.47 -4.34 -10.70
CA ALA A 70 -10.34 -2.91 -10.50
C ALA A 70 -8.92 -2.51 -10.09
N PHE A 71 -8.57 -1.24 -10.34
CA PHE A 71 -7.43 -0.62 -9.71
C PHE A 71 -7.77 -0.28 -8.25
N ILE A 72 -6.98 -0.77 -7.30
CA ILE A 72 -7.24 -0.61 -5.86
C ILE A 72 -6.30 0.45 -5.30
N ASP A 73 -6.88 1.56 -4.85
CA ASP A 73 -6.20 2.65 -4.15
C ASP A 73 -6.36 2.46 -2.63
N TYR A 74 -5.31 1.95 -1.99
CA TYR A 74 -5.26 1.65 -0.57
C TYR A 74 -4.32 2.58 0.21
N SER A 75 -3.96 3.73 -0.37
CA SER A 75 -3.00 4.68 0.20
C SER A 75 -3.41 5.15 1.60
N ALA A 76 -4.71 5.41 1.80
CA ALA A 76 -5.24 5.86 3.10
C ALA A 76 -5.13 4.79 4.20
N ILE A 77 -5.19 3.51 3.85
CA ILE A 77 -4.96 2.41 4.81
C ILE A 77 -3.46 2.29 5.11
N LYS A 78 -2.61 2.37 4.09
CA LYS A 78 -1.15 2.26 4.25
C LYS A 78 -0.55 3.38 5.09
N GLU A 79 -1.06 4.60 4.97
CA GLU A 79 -0.62 5.74 5.79
C GLU A 79 -0.98 5.58 7.28
N THR A 80 -2.00 4.77 7.57
CA THR A 80 -2.46 4.50 8.95
C THR A 80 -1.64 3.39 9.60
N ALA A 81 -1.04 2.48 8.82
CA ALA A 81 -0.11 1.50 9.35
C ALA A 81 1.18 2.20 9.84
N PRO A 82 1.72 1.85 11.02
CA PRO A 82 3.03 2.34 11.41
C PRO A 82 4.01 2.04 10.28
N ARG A 83 4.63 3.09 9.74
CA ARG A 83 5.74 2.95 8.79
C ARG A 83 6.67 1.89 9.37
N LYS A 84 7.06 0.89 8.56
CA LYS A 84 8.09 -0.10 8.95
C LYS A 84 9.14 0.65 9.76
N GLU A 85 9.41 0.15 10.98
CA GLU A 85 10.39 0.72 11.90
C GLU A 85 11.53 1.31 11.08
N GLU A 86 11.81 2.61 11.29
CA GLU A 86 12.89 3.30 10.61
C GLU A 86 14.11 2.38 10.57
N ASP A 87 14.70 2.28 9.39
CA ASP A 87 15.82 1.39 9.10
C ASP A 87 16.80 1.43 10.29
N LYS A 88 16.76 0.40 11.16
CA LYS A 88 17.55 0.36 12.41
C LYS A 88 19.05 0.30 12.14
N ARG A 89 19.44 0.18 10.87
CA ARG A 89 20.81 0.22 10.42
C ARG A 89 21.43 1.59 10.69
N PRO A 90 22.75 1.64 10.88
CA PRO A 90 23.43 2.88 11.23
C PRO A 90 23.28 3.93 10.13
N PRO A 91 23.26 5.22 10.48
CA PRO A 91 23.29 6.26 9.48
C PRO A 91 24.57 6.15 8.66
N LEU A 92 24.45 6.44 7.37
CA LEU A 92 25.61 6.52 6.49
C LEU A 92 26.54 7.66 6.96
N PRO A 93 27.86 7.52 6.75
CA PRO A 93 28.79 8.61 6.95
C PRO A 93 28.41 9.83 6.12
N GLU A 94 28.65 11.02 6.69
CA GLU A 94 28.46 12.28 5.99
C GLU A 94 29.27 12.32 4.69
N GLY A 95 28.66 12.79 3.60
CA GLY A 95 29.29 12.88 2.28
C GLY A 95 29.41 11.56 1.49
N TYR A 96 29.04 10.39 2.04
CA TYR A 96 29.15 9.12 1.31
C TYR A 96 28.29 9.08 0.04
N ILE A 97 27.04 9.55 0.11
CA ILE A 97 26.13 9.61 -1.05
C ILE A 97 26.68 10.58 -2.11
N GLU A 98 27.22 11.71 -1.68
CA GLU A 98 27.80 12.71 -2.58
C GLU A 98 29.02 12.15 -3.31
N LYS A 99 29.87 11.39 -2.62
CA LYS A 99 30.99 10.68 -3.23
C LYS A 99 30.52 9.71 -4.32
N LEU A 100 29.47 8.93 -4.06
CA LEU A 100 28.90 8.01 -5.07
C LEU A 100 28.35 8.77 -6.29
N ARG A 101 27.75 9.94 -6.09
CA ARG A 101 27.25 10.81 -7.16
C ARG A 101 28.39 11.48 -7.94
N GLN A 102 29.47 11.89 -7.28
CA GLN A 102 30.66 12.45 -7.93
C GLN A 102 31.33 11.44 -8.87
N VAL A 103 31.32 10.15 -8.49
CA VAL A 103 31.77 9.03 -9.34
C VAL A 103 30.81 8.74 -10.51
N ARG A 104 29.69 9.48 -10.60
CA ARG A 104 28.65 9.37 -11.64
C ARG A 104 28.04 7.98 -11.74
N TYR A 105 27.90 7.31 -10.60
CA TYR A 105 27.14 6.07 -10.54
C TYR A 105 25.66 6.31 -10.84
N SER A 106 25.02 5.33 -11.46
CA SER A 106 23.57 5.33 -11.67
C SER A 106 22.81 5.35 -10.34
N ASP A 107 21.58 5.85 -10.34
CA ASP A 107 20.72 5.83 -9.15
C ASP A 107 20.57 4.41 -8.57
N HIS A 108 20.54 3.40 -9.44
CA HIS A 108 20.50 2.01 -9.01
C HIS A 108 21.76 1.62 -8.24
N THR A 109 22.94 1.94 -8.78
CA THR A 109 24.23 1.66 -8.15
C THR A 109 24.39 2.41 -6.83
N VAL A 110 23.98 3.68 -6.76
CA VAL A 110 24.02 4.47 -5.51
C VAL A 110 23.18 3.80 -4.41
N ARG A 111 21.98 3.29 -4.75
CA ARG A 111 21.14 2.54 -3.80
C ARG A 111 21.80 1.27 -3.31
N VAL A 112 22.40 0.49 -4.22
CA VAL A 112 23.08 -0.77 -3.90
C VAL A 112 24.26 -0.54 -2.96
N TYR A 113 25.16 0.39 -3.29
CA TYR A 113 26.32 0.70 -2.44
C TYR A 113 25.92 1.25 -1.06
N THR A 114 24.88 2.09 -1.02
CA THR A 114 24.31 2.60 0.23
C THR A 114 23.79 1.47 1.12
N SER A 115 23.07 0.49 0.56
CA SER A 115 22.58 -0.66 1.33
C SER A 115 23.75 -1.49 1.87
N TYR A 116 24.72 -1.84 1.01
CA TYR A 116 25.87 -2.65 1.44
C TYR A 116 26.67 -1.99 2.55
N PHE A 117 26.86 -0.67 2.49
CA PHE A 117 27.61 0.04 3.52
C PHE A 117 26.87 0.04 4.87
N ARG A 118 25.54 0.19 4.85
CA ARG A 118 24.72 0.08 6.06
C ARG A 118 24.74 -1.32 6.65
N ASP A 119 24.67 -2.35 5.81
CA ASP A 119 24.75 -3.76 6.23
C ASP A 119 26.13 -4.05 6.85
N PHE A 120 27.19 -3.49 6.27
CA PHE A 120 28.54 -3.54 6.83
C PHE A 120 28.63 -2.86 8.20
N GLN A 121 28.12 -1.62 8.34
CA GLN A 121 28.11 -0.92 9.63
C GLN A 121 27.38 -1.73 10.70
N GLN A 122 26.20 -2.27 10.38
CA GLN A 122 25.42 -3.10 11.30
C GLN A 122 26.16 -4.37 11.73
N TYR A 123 26.89 -5.03 10.82
CA TYR A 123 27.65 -6.24 11.13
C TYR A 123 28.77 -5.99 12.16
N PHE A 124 29.35 -4.80 12.15
CA PHE A 124 30.46 -4.42 13.04
C PHE A 124 30.05 -3.58 14.26
N GLU A 125 28.74 -3.39 14.49
CA GLU A 125 28.21 -2.69 15.67
C GLU A 125 28.06 -3.58 16.93
N GLY A 126 28.41 -4.87 16.83
CA GLY A 126 28.37 -5.85 17.93
C GLY A 126 29.74 -6.16 18.51
#